data_AF-A0A6I9IV55-F1
#
_entry.id   AF-A0A6I9IV55-F1
#
_cell.length_a   1.000
_cell.length_b   1.000
_cell.length_c   1.000
_cell.angle_alpha   90.00
_cell.angle_beta   90.00
_cell.angle_gamma   90.00
#
_symmetry.space_group_name_H-M   'P 1'
#
loop_
_entity.id
_entity.type
_entity.pdbx_description
1 polymer ?
#
loop_
_entity_poly.entity_id
_entity_poly.type
_entity_poly.pdbx_seq_one_letter_code
_entity_poly.pdbx_strand_id
1 'polypeptide(L)'
;RPRAAQRARPFPLDVRKLLVAGNRIQHIPEDFFIFYGDLVYLDFRNNSLRSLEEGTFSGSAKLAFLDLSYNNLTQLGAGAFRSAGRLVKLSLANNRLAGVHEAAFETLESLQVLELNDNDLRGLSV
;
A
#
# COMPACT_ATOMS: atom_id res chain seq x y z
N ARG A 1 -29.42 -14.09 9.86
CA ARG A 1 -29.45 -12.65 9.52
C ARG A 1 -28.37 -11.96 10.34
N PRO A 2 -27.18 -11.61 9.80
CA PRO A 2 -26.24 -10.84 10.59
C PRO A 2 -26.66 -9.37 10.59
N ARG A 3 -26.59 -8.78 11.78
CA ARG A 3 -26.82 -7.38 12.07
C ARG A 3 -25.96 -6.53 11.14
N ALA A 4 -26.57 -5.53 10.51
CA ALA A 4 -25.85 -4.40 9.95
C ALA A 4 -24.98 -3.84 11.07
N ALA A 5 -23.70 -4.21 11.08
CA ALA A 5 -22.69 -3.54 11.88
C ALA A 5 -22.82 -2.07 11.49
N GLN A 6 -23.17 -1.27 12.48
CA GLN A 6 -23.24 0.17 12.45
C GLN A 6 -21.87 0.64 11.92
N ARG A 7 -21.75 0.81 10.61
CA ARG A 7 -20.53 1.26 9.93
C ARG A 7 -20.31 2.69 10.39
N ALA A 8 -19.64 2.86 11.52
CA ALA A 8 -19.09 4.13 11.94
C ALA A 8 -18.27 4.61 10.75
N ARG A 9 -18.71 5.68 10.09
CA ARG A 9 -17.92 6.39 9.08
C ARG A 9 -17.02 7.34 9.87
N PRO A 10 -15.72 7.07 10.08
CA PRO A 10 -14.90 7.91 10.93
C PRO A 10 -13.99 8.84 10.12
N PHE A 11 -14.03 8.79 8.79
CA PHE A 11 -13.09 9.50 7.92
C PHE A 11 -13.81 10.13 6.72
N PRO A 12 -13.42 11.35 6.28
CA PRO A 12 -14.02 11.99 5.12
C PRO A 12 -13.72 11.19 3.86
N LEU A 13 -14.74 10.88 3.06
CA LEU A 13 -14.63 9.97 1.91
C LEU A 13 -14.08 10.67 0.65
N ASP A 14 -14.09 11.99 0.64
CA ASP A 14 -13.65 12.87 -0.44
C ASP A 14 -12.18 13.31 -0.32
N VAL A 15 -11.42 12.68 0.59
CA VAL A 15 -9.99 12.99 0.72
C VAL A 15 -9.20 12.55 -0.51
N ARG A 16 -8.31 13.43 -0.97
CA ARG A 16 -7.35 13.14 -2.04
C ARG A 16 -5.96 12.78 -1.53
N LYS A 17 -5.66 13.13 -0.28
CA LYS A 17 -4.40 12.82 0.38
C LYS A 17 -4.70 12.29 1.78
N LEU A 18 -4.17 11.12 2.10
CA LEU A 18 -4.22 10.56 3.45
C LEU A 18 -2.78 10.46 3.98
N LEU A 19 -2.50 11.24 5.02
CA LEU A 19 -1.19 11.37 5.64
C LEU A 19 -1.29 10.78 7.05
N VAL A 20 -0.73 9.59 7.25
CA VAL A 20 -0.74 8.87 8.53
C VAL A 20 0.67 8.47 8.96
N ALA A 21 1.68 9.19 8.45
CA ALA A 21 3.06 8.94 8.78
C ALA A 21 3.35 9.14 10.27
N GLY A 22 4.29 8.36 10.82
CA GLY A 22 4.73 8.50 12.21
C GLY A 22 3.75 7.98 13.25
N ASN A 23 2.91 7.00 12.86
CA ASN A 23 1.96 6.35 13.76
C ASN A 23 2.41 4.91 14.11
N ARG A 24 1.54 4.15 14.77
CA ARG A 24 1.78 2.76 15.17
C ARG A 24 0.86 1.79 14.44
N ILE A 25 0.49 2.11 13.19
CA ILE A 25 -0.43 1.29 12.40
C ILE A 25 0.29 -0.01 12.03
N GLN A 26 -0.32 -1.14 12.39
CA GLN A 26 0.21 -2.48 12.13
C GLN A 26 -0.55 -3.20 11.00
N HIS A 27 -1.81 -2.82 10.79
CA HIS A 27 -2.71 -3.47 9.84
C HIS A 27 -3.56 -2.41 9.15
N ILE A 28 -3.76 -2.59 7.85
CA ILE A 28 -4.75 -1.88 7.04
C ILE A 28 -5.89 -2.88 6.81
N PRO A 29 -7.15 -2.56 7.15
CA PRO A 29 -8.27 -3.44 6.84
C PRO A 29 -8.43 -3.61 5.32
N GLU A 30 -8.69 -4.85 4.86
CA GLU A 30 -8.85 -5.23 3.44
C GLU A 30 -9.76 -4.27 2.65
N ASP A 31 -10.92 -3.93 3.21
CA ASP A 31 -11.93 -3.10 2.56
C ASP A 31 -11.77 -1.59 2.81
N PHE A 32 -10.70 -1.16 3.50
CA PHE A 32 -10.58 0.23 3.93
C PHE A 32 -10.63 1.18 2.73
N PHE A 33 -9.93 0.84 1.65
CA PHE A 33 -9.77 1.72 0.49
C PHE A 33 -10.93 1.71 -0.51
N ILE A 34 -11.91 0.83 -0.35
CA ILE A 34 -13.06 0.71 -1.25
C ILE A 34 -13.86 2.02 -1.35
N PHE A 35 -13.87 2.82 -0.28
CA PHE A 35 -14.64 4.06 -0.23
C PHE A 35 -13.84 5.32 -0.61
N TYR A 36 -12.53 5.22 -0.85
CA TYR A 36 -11.65 6.37 -1.09
C TYR A 36 -11.18 6.42 -2.56
N GLY A 37 -12.12 6.37 -3.50
CA GLY A 37 -11.82 6.36 -4.93
C GLY A 37 -11.15 7.63 -5.47
N ASP A 38 -11.20 8.73 -4.72
CA ASP A 38 -10.57 10.01 -5.08
C ASP A 38 -9.15 10.17 -4.54
N LEU A 39 -8.65 9.17 -3.81
CA LEU A 39 -7.34 9.21 -3.19
C LEU A 39 -6.23 9.16 -4.25
N VAL A 40 -5.32 10.12 -4.16
CA VAL A 40 -4.19 10.29 -5.09
C VAL A 40 -2.85 10.07 -4.38
N TYR A 41 -2.79 10.37 -3.09
CA TYR A 41 -1.56 10.34 -2.29
C TYR A 41 -1.79 9.60 -0.98
N LEU A 42 -0.98 8.57 -0.73
CA LEU A 42 -0.95 7.79 0.49
C LEU A 42 0.44 7.85 1.12
N ASP A 43 0.49 8.34 2.36
CA ASP A 43 1.71 8.35 3.17
C ASP A 43 1.50 7.57 4.47
N PHE A 44 2.02 6.35 4.47
CA PHE A 44 2.04 5.41 5.59
C PHE A 44 3.44 5.29 6.20
N ARG A 45 4.33 6.24 5.94
CA ARG A 45 5.71 6.15 6.41
C ARG A 45 5.83 6.03 7.91
N ASN A 46 6.90 5.40 8.36
CA ASN A 46 7.23 5.36 9.79
C ASN A 46 6.05 4.83 10.62
N ASN A 47 5.55 3.66 10.20
CA ASN A 47 4.52 2.89 10.90
C ASN A 47 5.07 1.51 11.25
N SER A 48 4.21 0.52 11.50
CA SER A 48 4.62 -0.83 11.90
C SER A 48 3.95 -1.91 11.06
N LEU A 49 3.62 -1.61 9.80
CA LEU A 49 3.04 -2.59 8.87
C LEU A 49 4.02 -3.75 8.65
N ARG A 50 3.51 -4.98 8.72
CA ARG A 50 4.33 -6.20 8.56
C ARG A 50 4.04 -6.96 7.26
N SER A 51 2.85 -6.78 6.73
CA SER A 51 2.39 -7.40 5.49
C SER A 51 1.41 -6.49 4.78
N LEU A 52 1.23 -6.74 3.48
CA LEU A 52 0.15 -6.20 2.67
C LEU A 52 -0.65 -7.40 2.18
N GLU A 53 -1.96 -7.37 2.37
CA GLU A 53 -2.84 -8.40 1.83
C GLU A 53 -3.17 -8.07 0.36
N GLU A 54 -3.43 -9.09 -0.45
CA GLU A 54 -3.91 -8.88 -1.81
C GLU A 54 -5.16 -8.00 -1.76
N GLY A 55 -5.23 -7.02 -2.66
CA GLY A 55 -6.39 -6.13 -2.69
C GLY A 55 -6.43 -5.08 -1.58
N THR A 56 -5.38 -4.92 -0.74
CA THR A 56 -5.30 -3.84 0.26
C THR A 56 -5.69 -2.48 -0.35
N PHE A 57 -5.20 -2.15 -1.54
CA PHE A 57 -5.48 -0.86 -2.21
C PHE A 57 -6.71 -0.87 -3.14
N SER A 58 -7.60 -1.85 -2.99
CA SER A 58 -8.82 -1.94 -3.81
C SER A 58 -9.69 -0.71 -3.65
N GLY A 59 -10.18 -0.19 -4.77
CA GLY A 59 -10.95 1.06 -4.83
C GLY A 59 -10.11 2.33 -5.01
N SER A 60 -8.79 2.31 -4.75
CA SER A 60 -7.91 3.48 -4.92
C SER A 60 -7.43 3.67 -6.37
N ALA A 61 -8.36 3.68 -7.33
CA ALA A 61 -8.05 3.70 -8.76
C ALA A 61 -7.31 4.97 -9.25
N LYS A 62 -7.30 6.05 -8.46
CA LYS A 62 -6.60 7.30 -8.76
C LYS A 62 -5.27 7.45 -8.02
N LEU A 63 -4.85 6.44 -7.25
CA LEU A 63 -3.63 6.49 -6.46
C LEU A 63 -2.41 6.61 -7.37
N ALA A 64 -1.64 7.68 -7.18
CA ALA A 64 -0.46 7.99 -7.97
C ALA A 64 0.83 7.94 -7.13
N PHE A 65 0.72 8.18 -5.83
CA PHE A 65 1.86 8.21 -4.92
C PHE A 65 1.53 7.36 -3.69
N LEU A 66 2.37 6.35 -3.45
CA LEU A 66 2.28 5.50 -2.28
C LEU A 66 3.64 5.42 -1.59
N ASP A 67 3.67 5.83 -0.34
CA ASP A 67 4.84 5.75 0.51
C ASP A 67 4.59 4.82 1.70
N LEU A 68 5.26 3.68 1.67
CA LEU A 68 5.26 2.65 2.71
C LEU A 68 6.64 2.54 3.37
N SER A 69 7.53 3.53 3.17
CA SER A 69 8.88 3.47 3.70
C SER A 69 8.92 3.51 5.23
N TYR A 70 9.99 2.99 5.83
CA TYR A 70 10.11 2.90 7.29
C TYR A 70 8.95 2.10 7.93
N ASN A 71 8.66 0.93 7.40
CA ASN A 71 7.76 -0.06 7.98
C ASN A 71 8.53 -1.37 8.24
N ASN A 72 7.83 -2.46 8.52
CA ASN A 72 8.41 -3.78 8.80
C ASN A 72 7.98 -4.84 7.76
N LEU A 73 7.73 -4.43 6.51
CA LEU A 73 7.34 -5.36 5.44
C LEU A 73 8.49 -6.32 5.15
N THR A 74 8.20 -7.63 5.12
CA THR A 74 9.22 -8.66 4.90
C THR A 74 9.17 -9.32 3.54
N GLN A 75 7.99 -9.33 2.91
CA GLN A 75 7.75 -9.95 1.60
C GLN A 75 6.68 -9.18 0.84
N LEU A 76 6.73 -9.27 -0.50
CA LEU A 76 5.66 -8.83 -1.39
C LEU A 76 5.11 -10.03 -2.17
N GLY A 77 3.83 -10.31 -1.98
CA GLY A 77 3.12 -11.35 -2.73
C GLY A 77 2.76 -10.92 -4.15
N ALA A 78 2.34 -11.88 -4.97
CA ALA A 78 1.79 -11.61 -6.29
C ALA A 78 0.60 -10.65 -6.19
N GLY A 79 0.54 -9.65 -7.07
CA GLY A 79 -0.59 -8.72 -7.12
C GLY A 79 -0.74 -7.81 -5.89
N ALA A 80 0.28 -7.65 -5.04
CA ALA A 80 0.24 -6.74 -3.87
C ALA A 80 -0.24 -5.32 -4.22
N PHE A 81 0.01 -4.87 -5.45
CA PHE A 81 -0.40 -3.57 -5.98
C PHE A 81 -1.33 -3.66 -7.20
N ARG A 82 -2.00 -4.80 -7.41
CA ARG A 82 -2.88 -5.07 -8.58
C ARG A 82 -3.89 -3.94 -8.84
N SER A 83 -4.49 -3.43 -7.78
CA SER A 83 -5.54 -2.39 -7.84
C SER A 83 -4.99 -0.96 -8.01
N ALA A 84 -3.67 -0.78 -7.95
CA ALA A 84 -3.00 0.52 -7.94
C ALA A 84 -2.23 0.81 -9.24
N GLY A 85 -2.77 0.42 -10.40
CA GLY A 85 -2.08 0.51 -11.69
C GLY A 85 -1.73 1.93 -12.18
N ARG A 86 -2.26 2.98 -11.53
CA ARG A 86 -1.90 4.38 -11.80
C ARG A 86 -0.76 4.92 -10.94
N LEU A 87 -0.13 4.07 -10.12
CA LEU A 87 1.03 4.48 -9.33
C LEU A 87 2.13 4.99 -10.26
N VAL A 88 2.60 6.20 -9.97
CA VAL A 88 3.75 6.84 -10.59
C VAL A 88 4.99 6.69 -9.71
N LYS A 89 4.79 6.76 -8.39
CA LYS A 89 5.84 6.55 -7.39
C LYS A 89 5.39 5.58 -6.30
N LEU A 90 6.22 4.57 -6.06
CA LEU A 90 6.10 3.62 -4.96
C LEU A 90 7.39 3.64 -4.14
N SER A 91 7.28 3.99 -2.86
CA SER A 91 8.39 3.86 -1.92
C SER A 91 8.16 2.71 -0.95
N LEU A 92 9.09 1.77 -0.96
CA LEU A 92 9.20 0.62 -0.07
C LEU A 92 10.55 0.65 0.68
N ALA A 93 11.24 1.79 0.64
CA ALA A 93 12.55 1.97 1.24
C ALA A 93 12.51 1.72 2.76
N ASN A 94 13.63 1.32 3.35
CA ASN A 94 13.73 1.16 4.81
C ASN A 94 12.66 0.20 5.36
N ASN A 95 12.46 -0.93 4.68
CA ASN A 95 11.67 -2.07 5.16
C ASN A 95 12.62 -3.26 5.41
N ARG A 96 12.08 -4.48 5.48
CA ARG A 96 12.86 -5.72 5.69
C ARG A 96 12.60 -6.73 4.58
N LEU A 97 12.37 -6.22 3.37
CA LEU A 97 11.99 -7.05 2.23
C LEU A 97 13.15 -7.97 1.88
N ALA A 98 12.96 -9.27 2.11
CA ALA A 98 13.93 -10.30 1.75
C ALA A 98 13.57 -11.00 0.43
N GLY A 99 12.33 -10.84 -0.03
CA GLY A 99 11.84 -11.41 -1.29
C GLY A 99 10.67 -10.62 -1.87
N VAL A 100 10.65 -10.53 -3.19
CA VAL A 100 9.60 -9.89 -3.97
C VAL A 100 9.16 -10.88 -5.03
N HIS A 101 7.87 -11.19 -5.09
CA HIS A 101 7.33 -12.09 -6.11
C HIS A 101 7.38 -11.44 -7.52
N GLU A 102 7.64 -12.23 -8.57
CA GLU A 102 7.70 -11.74 -9.97
C GLU A 102 6.51 -10.85 -10.38
N ALA A 103 5.30 -11.32 -10.05
CA ALA A 103 4.05 -10.64 -10.34
C ALA A 103 3.64 -9.56 -9.31
N ALA A 104 4.53 -9.15 -8.39
CA ALA A 104 4.21 -8.10 -7.41
C ALA A 104 3.96 -6.73 -8.07
N PHE A 105 4.66 -6.45 -9.17
CA PHE A 105 4.63 -5.17 -9.88
C PHE A 105 4.00 -5.23 -11.28
N GLU A 106 3.49 -6.39 -11.70
CA GLU A 106 3.04 -6.67 -13.07
C GLU A 106 2.04 -5.65 -13.62
N THR A 107 1.15 -5.12 -12.77
CA THR A 107 0.10 -4.17 -13.17
C THR A 107 0.50 -2.71 -13.06
N LEU A 108 1.72 -2.40 -12.62
CA LEU A 108 2.17 -1.03 -12.35
C LEU A 108 2.71 -0.34 -13.62
N GLU A 109 1.89 -0.31 -14.67
CA GLU A 109 2.27 0.20 -16.00
C GLU A 109 2.69 1.67 -16.03
N SER A 110 2.21 2.48 -15.07
CA SER A 110 2.52 3.90 -14.96
C SER A 110 3.71 4.22 -14.05
N LEU A 111 4.35 3.20 -13.44
CA LEU A 111 5.36 3.40 -12.42
C LEU A 111 6.65 3.96 -13.03
N GLN A 112 7.10 5.09 -12.48
CA GLN A 112 8.32 5.78 -12.92
C GLN A 112 9.40 5.76 -11.84
N VAL A 113 9.00 5.68 -10.57
CA VAL A 113 9.91 5.69 -9.42
C VAL A 113 9.56 4.54 -8.49
N LEU A 114 10.49 3.61 -8.34
CA LEU A 114 10.43 2.51 -7.37
C LEU A 114 11.63 2.62 -6.42
N GLU A 115 11.37 2.85 -5.14
CA GLU A 115 12.41 2.95 -4.12
C GLU A 115 12.41 1.68 -3.26
N LEU A 116 13.48 0.88 -3.37
CA LEU A 116 13.71 -0.36 -2.63
C LEU A 116 14.97 -0.32 -1.76
N ASN A 117 15.64 0.84 -1.66
CA ASN A 117 16.85 1.00 -0.86
C ASN A 117 16.61 0.64 0.62
N ASP A 118 17.67 0.24 1.31
CA ASP A 118 17.63 -0.14 2.73
C ASP A 118 16.59 -1.23 3.02
N ASN A 119 16.66 -2.32 2.25
CA ASN A 119 15.93 -3.57 2.47
C ASN A 119 16.92 -4.75 2.53
N ASP A 120 16.42 -5.95 2.82
CA ASP A 120 17.20 -7.19 2.96
C ASP A 120 17.26 -8.02 1.65
N LEU A 121 17.10 -7.36 0.49
CA LEU A 121 17.07 -8.03 -0.81
C LEU A 121 18.44 -8.62 -1.15
N ARG A 122 18.46 -9.92 -1.47
CA ARG A 122 19.70 -10.64 -1.84
C ARG A 122 19.93 -10.71 -3.35
N GLY A 123 18.96 -10.29 -4.13
CA GLY A 123 19.00 -10.31 -5.59
C GLY A 123 17.83 -9.54 -6.18
N LEU A 124 17.93 -9.27 -7.48
CA LEU A 124 16.90 -8.59 -8.26
C LEU A 124 16.07 -9.58 -9.10
N SER A 125 16.15 -10.88 -8.81
CA SER A 125 15.28 -11.86 -9.45
C SER A 125 13.85 -11.64 -8.91
N VAL A 126 13.08 -10.86 -9.67
CA VAL A 126 11.63 -10.97 -9.73
C VAL A 126 11.32 -12.30 -10.38
#